data_AF-A0A5E5AST9-F1
#
_entry.id   AF-A0A5E5AST9-F1
#
_cell.length_a   1.000
_cell.length_b   1.000
_cell.length_c   1.000
_cell.angle_alpha   90.00
_cell.angle_beta   90.00
_cell.angle_gamma   90.00
#
_symmetry.space_group_name_H-M   'P 1'
#
loop_
_entity.id
_entity.type
_entity.pdbx_description
1 polymer ?
#
loop_
_entity_poly.entity_id
_entity_poly.type
_entity_poly.pdbx_seq_one_letter_code
_entity_poly.pdbx_strand_id
1 'polypeptide(L)'
;MHPVSTTTFGTVPTTPSTPLAPQQRHAPMHERFRADIATIRLRHGGRRPIATAVIAEPVRQTAPHRRLPILAARRLFDSDAPAPAADFAFFREPLKQTPALIGQWSAAAKAGSGSEAWTQFVADISERFFKGSRKQRVMDALVLSLDILPPHDRADALACLLADGVEGNAAVEEFWTFVGMGRIPDADKARVAELIRRYGIGL
;
A
#
# COMPACT_ATOMS: atom_id res chain seq x y z
N MET A 1 -45.17 13.31 -57.97
CA MET A 1 -45.04 13.24 -56.50
C MET A 1 -44.98 11.77 -56.09
N HIS A 2 -43.96 11.38 -55.32
CA HIS A 2 -43.92 10.11 -54.56
C HIS A 2 -44.49 10.37 -53.14
N PRO A 3 -44.55 9.38 -52.21
CA PRO A 3 -44.38 7.92 -52.28
C PRO A 3 -45.75 7.22 -52.05
N VAL A 4 -45.97 5.99 -51.56
CA VAL A 4 -45.18 4.90 -50.95
C VAL A 4 -45.78 3.55 -51.43
N SER A 5 -44.98 2.47 -51.48
CA SER A 5 -45.48 1.09 -51.64
C SER A 5 -45.61 0.39 -50.28
N THR A 6 -46.76 -0.24 -50.02
CA THR A 6 -47.02 -0.98 -48.77
C THR A 6 -46.72 -2.47 -48.96
N THR A 7 -45.68 -2.98 -48.29
CA THR A 7 -45.33 -4.41 -48.30
C THR A 7 -45.87 -5.10 -47.06
N THR A 8 -46.70 -6.12 -47.26
CA THR A 8 -47.27 -6.97 -46.21
C THR A 8 -46.20 -7.82 -45.53
N PHE A 9 -46.10 -7.78 -44.20
CA PHE A 9 -45.32 -8.73 -43.40
C PHE A 9 -46.26 -9.63 -42.57
N GLY A 10 -45.90 -10.91 -42.49
CA GLY A 10 -46.74 -11.97 -41.93
C GLY A 10 -46.84 -11.95 -40.40
N THR A 11 -47.97 -12.45 -39.90
CA THR A 11 -48.32 -12.53 -38.48
C THR A 11 -47.53 -13.62 -37.76
N VAL A 12 -46.99 -13.32 -36.59
CA VAL A 12 -46.47 -14.31 -35.62
C VAL A 12 -47.15 -14.08 -34.26
N PRO A 13 -47.56 -15.12 -33.50
CA PRO A 13 -48.39 -14.93 -32.30
C PRO A 13 -47.63 -14.31 -31.12
N THR A 14 -48.29 -13.36 -30.43
CA THR A 14 -47.81 -12.76 -29.19
C THR A 14 -48.17 -13.65 -27.99
N THR A 15 -47.17 -14.16 -27.26
CA THR A 15 -47.36 -14.62 -25.87
C THR A 15 -47.12 -13.47 -24.88
N PRO A 16 -47.99 -13.25 -23.88
CA PRO A 16 -47.90 -12.10 -22.99
C PRO A 16 -46.77 -12.23 -21.95
N SER A 17 -45.88 -11.25 -21.91
CA SER A 17 -44.86 -11.11 -20.86
C SER A 17 -45.49 -10.67 -19.54
N THR A 18 -45.52 -11.55 -18.54
CA THR A 18 -45.85 -11.20 -17.14
C THR A 18 -44.56 -10.79 -16.41
N PRO A 19 -44.56 -9.72 -15.58
CA PRO A 19 -43.32 -9.18 -15.03
C PRO A 19 -42.72 -10.08 -13.93
N LEU A 20 -41.48 -10.52 -14.15
CA LEU A 20 -40.66 -11.17 -13.12
C LEU A 20 -40.15 -10.11 -12.14
N ALA A 21 -40.50 -10.29 -10.86
CA ALA A 21 -39.95 -9.50 -9.76
C ALA A 21 -38.41 -9.67 -9.67
N PRO A 22 -37.67 -8.66 -9.16
CA PRO A 22 -36.22 -8.75 -9.03
C PRO A 22 -35.84 -9.77 -7.96
N GLN A 23 -35.45 -10.98 -8.38
CA GLN A 23 -34.83 -11.96 -7.48
C GLN A 23 -33.50 -11.40 -6.93
N GLN A 24 -33.46 -11.22 -5.61
CA GLN A 24 -32.23 -10.89 -4.88
C GLN A 24 -31.20 -12.01 -5.09
N ARG A 25 -30.17 -11.74 -5.89
CA ARG A 25 -28.99 -12.60 -5.97
C ARG A 25 -28.11 -12.37 -4.74
N HIS A 26 -28.38 -13.10 -3.66
CA HIS A 26 -27.40 -13.24 -2.59
C HIS A 26 -26.22 -14.07 -3.11
N ALA A 27 -25.14 -13.38 -3.50
CA ALA A 27 -23.87 -14.03 -3.77
C ALA A 27 -23.29 -14.59 -2.45
N PRO A 28 -22.76 -15.82 -2.42
CA PRO A 28 -22.17 -16.37 -1.21
C PRO A 28 -20.91 -15.58 -0.82
N MET A 29 -20.86 -15.23 0.46
CA MET A 29 -19.79 -14.47 1.10
C MET A 29 -18.44 -15.18 0.92
N HIS A 30 -17.38 -14.44 0.62
CA HIS A 30 -16.04 -15.00 0.35
C HIS A 30 -15.53 -15.90 1.49
N GLU A 31 -15.48 -17.22 1.27
CA GLU A 31 -14.79 -18.13 2.17
C GLU A 31 -13.30 -17.80 2.22
N ARG A 32 -12.86 -17.28 3.37
CA ARG A 32 -11.45 -16.97 3.62
C ARG A 32 -10.70 -18.27 3.90
N PHE A 33 -10.13 -18.87 2.86
CA PHE A 33 -9.20 -20.00 2.99
C PHE A 33 -8.04 -19.62 3.93
N ARG A 34 -8.02 -20.21 5.14
CA ARG A 34 -6.90 -20.13 6.08
C ARG A 34 -6.17 -21.46 6.08
N ALA A 35 -4.89 -21.40 5.77
CA ALA A 35 -4.00 -22.54 5.64
C ALA A 35 -2.77 -22.30 6.52
N ASP A 36 -2.47 -23.23 7.44
CA ASP A 36 -1.27 -23.15 8.26
C ASP A 36 -0.06 -23.68 7.47
N ILE A 37 0.84 -22.76 7.13
CA ILE A 37 2.08 -23.03 6.39
C ILE A 37 2.98 -24.08 7.07
N ALA A 38 2.86 -24.29 8.38
CA ALA A 38 3.61 -25.33 9.09
C ALA A 38 3.16 -26.76 8.76
N THR A 39 1.98 -26.93 8.16
CA THR A 39 1.36 -28.25 7.90
C THR A 39 1.21 -28.59 6.41
N ILE A 40 1.54 -27.68 5.51
CA ILE A 40 1.28 -27.82 4.07
C ILE A 40 2.58 -27.97 3.30
N ARG A 41 2.70 -29.04 2.51
CA ARG A 41 3.86 -29.30 1.67
C ARG A 41 3.57 -28.95 0.21
N LEU A 42 4.08 -27.81 -0.25
CA LEU A 42 3.92 -27.37 -1.64
C LEU A 42 4.66 -28.31 -2.61
N ARG A 43 3.98 -28.76 -3.67
CA ARG A 43 4.56 -29.56 -4.75
C ARG A 43 4.78 -28.68 -5.98
N HIS A 44 5.91 -28.83 -6.67
CA HIS A 44 6.24 -28.03 -7.84
C HIS A 44 5.28 -28.36 -9.01
N GLY A 45 4.43 -27.40 -9.38
CA GLY A 45 3.53 -27.53 -10.52
C GLY A 45 4.22 -27.14 -11.83
N GLY A 46 4.17 -28.02 -12.83
CA GLY A 46 4.65 -27.71 -14.19
C GLY A 46 3.85 -26.59 -14.87
N ARG A 47 4.34 -26.12 -16.03
CA ARG A 47 3.75 -24.99 -16.78
C ARG A 47 2.22 -25.13 -16.98
N ARG A 48 1.54 -24.02 -16.66
CA ARG A 48 0.13 -23.60 -16.94
C ARG A 48 -0.53 -24.26 -18.17
N PRO A 49 -1.85 -24.57 -18.13
CA PRO A 49 -2.90 -23.55 -17.98
C PRO A 49 -3.84 -23.71 -16.77
N ILE A 50 -4.94 -22.96 -16.78
CA ILE A 50 -5.76 -22.53 -15.64
C ILE A 50 -6.76 -23.61 -15.16
N ALA A 51 -7.06 -23.58 -13.85
CA ALA A 51 -8.13 -24.29 -13.14
C ALA A 51 -8.01 -25.82 -12.98
N THR A 52 -7.53 -26.25 -11.81
CA THR A 52 -7.95 -27.51 -11.19
C THR A 52 -7.98 -27.30 -9.67
N ALA A 53 -9.06 -27.71 -9.01
CA ALA A 53 -9.21 -27.59 -7.57
C ALA A 53 -8.24 -28.55 -6.85
N VAL A 54 -7.53 -28.05 -5.84
CA VAL A 54 -6.66 -28.88 -5.00
C VAL A 54 -7.49 -29.44 -3.85
N ILE A 55 -7.77 -30.73 -3.90
CA ILE A 55 -8.39 -31.46 -2.78
C ILE A 55 -7.31 -31.75 -1.75
N ALA A 56 -7.49 -31.28 -0.53
CA ALA A 56 -6.62 -31.58 0.61
C ALA A 56 -7.25 -32.67 1.48
N GLU A 57 -6.57 -33.79 1.67
CA GLU A 57 -7.02 -34.83 2.61
C GLU A 57 -6.36 -34.66 4.00
N PRO A 58 -7.14 -34.75 5.10
CA PRO A 58 -6.61 -34.60 6.45
C PRO A 58 -5.91 -35.89 6.93
N VAL A 59 -4.59 -35.83 7.08
CA VAL A 59 -3.81 -36.90 7.73
C VAL A 59 -4.12 -36.93 9.22
N ARG A 60 -4.69 -38.04 9.71
CA ARG A 60 -4.95 -38.25 11.14
C ARG A 60 -3.64 -38.31 11.93
N GLN A 61 -3.49 -37.43 12.91
CA GLN A 61 -2.32 -37.36 13.78
C GLN A 61 -2.51 -38.22 15.04
N THR A 62 -1.54 -39.08 15.35
CA THR A 62 -1.51 -39.89 16.57
C THR A 62 -0.16 -39.79 17.29
N ALA A 63 0.05 -38.71 18.05
CA ALA A 63 1.05 -38.61 19.14
C ALA A 63 0.79 -37.34 19.99
N PRO A 64 1.04 -37.36 21.32
CA PRO A 64 0.81 -36.20 22.18
C PRO A 64 1.91 -35.13 22.08
N HIS A 65 1.52 -33.86 22.22
CA HIS A 65 2.41 -32.70 22.03
C HIS A 65 3.54 -32.62 23.08
N ARG A 66 4.79 -32.77 22.64
CA ARG A 66 5.98 -32.40 23.42
C ARG A 66 6.13 -30.87 23.41
N ARG A 67 5.70 -30.19 24.48
CA ARG A 67 5.92 -28.74 24.63
C ARG A 67 7.43 -28.44 24.66
N LEU A 68 7.92 -27.67 23.71
CA LEU A 68 9.28 -27.12 23.72
C LEU A 68 9.31 -25.84 24.57
N PRO A 69 10.38 -25.57 25.33
CA PRO A 69 10.49 -24.37 26.15
C PRO A 69 10.75 -23.13 25.27
N ILE A 70 9.79 -22.21 25.22
CA ILE A 70 9.96 -20.90 24.56
C ILE A 70 10.77 -19.98 25.50
N LEU A 71 12.07 -20.23 25.60
CA LEU A 71 13.03 -19.43 26.38
C LEU A 71 14.30 -19.11 25.58
N ALA A 72 14.17 -18.81 24.28
CA ALA A 72 15.28 -18.42 23.42
C ALA A 72 14.88 -17.45 22.28
N ALA A 73 13.97 -16.50 22.52
CA ALA A 73 13.65 -15.43 21.55
C ALA A 73 13.87 -14.00 22.11
N ARG A 74 14.04 -13.86 23.44
CA ARG A 74 14.15 -12.54 24.11
C ARG A 74 15.60 -12.05 24.30
N ARG A 75 16.60 -12.80 23.82
CA ARG A 75 18.04 -12.44 23.83
C ARG A 75 18.63 -12.29 22.42
N LEU A 76 17.80 -12.01 21.41
CA LEU A 76 18.23 -11.65 20.05
C LEU A 76 18.01 -10.16 19.73
N PHE A 77 17.56 -9.37 20.72
CA PHE A 77 17.28 -7.94 20.59
C PHE A 77 18.18 -7.06 21.49
N ASP A 78 19.17 -7.65 22.15
CA ASP A 78 20.27 -6.93 22.82
C ASP A 78 21.53 -6.97 21.93
N SER A 79 21.49 -6.26 20.80
CA SER A 79 22.67 -5.62 20.20
C SER A 79 22.24 -4.58 19.16
N ASP A 80 22.77 -3.37 19.31
CA ASP A 80 22.71 -2.23 18.39
C ASP A 80 21.33 -1.67 18.01
N ALA A 81 21.19 -0.35 18.21
CA ALA A 81 20.08 0.41 17.63
C ALA A 81 20.08 0.23 16.10
N PRO A 82 18.89 0.13 15.45
CA PRO A 82 18.81 -0.22 14.03
C PRO A 82 19.61 0.77 13.18
N ALA A 83 20.53 0.23 12.36
CA ALA A 83 21.36 1.03 11.48
C ALA A 83 20.48 1.90 10.55
N PRO A 84 20.74 3.20 10.43
CA PRO A 84 19.71 4.16 10.02
C PRO A 84 19.50 4.18 8.50
N ALA A 85 18.51 3.44 8.01
CA ALA A 85 18.00 3.49 6.63
C ALA A 85 19.06 3.37 5.51
N ALA A 86 20.22 2.76 5.82
CA ALA A 86 21.33 2.60 4.87
C ALA A 86 20.98 1.61 3.75
N ASP A 87 20.20 0.58 4.08
CA ASP A 87 19.63 -0.40 3.15
C ASP A 87 18.59 0.22 2.19
N PHE A 88 18.18 1.47 2.47
CA PHE A 88 17.31 2.30 1.63
C PHE A 88 18.08 3.45 0.95
N ALA A 89 19.39 3.28 0.78
CA ALA A 89 19.99 3.67 -0.50
C ALA A 89 19.19 3.07 -1.69
N PHE A 90 19.52 3.43 -2.93
CA PHE A 90 18.66 3.21 -4.12
C PHE A 90 17.35 4.03 -4.10
N PHE A 91 16.61 4.11 -2.99
CA PHE A 91 15.47 5.03 -2.85
C PHE A 91 15.93 6.49 -2.67
N ARG A 92 17.03 6.70 -1.95
CA ARG A 92 17.62 8.02 -1.65
C ARG A 92 18.42 8.62 -2.81
N GLU A 93 19.19 7.79 -3.52
CA GLU A 93 20.15 8.22 -4.54
C GLU A 93 19.53 9.05 -5.69
N PRO A 94 18.36 8.72 -6.25
CA PRO A 94 17.76 9.51 -7.32
C PRO A 94 17.38 10.93 -6.86
N LEU A 95 16.93 11.07 -5.60
CA LEU A 95 16.60 12.36 -5.00
C LEU A 95 17.87 13.18 -4.70
N LYS A 96 18.92 12.53 -4.18
CA LYS A 96 20.23 13.17 -3.92
C LYS A 96 20.95 13.62 -5.19
N GLN A 97 20.83 12.88 -6.29
CA GLN A 97 21.48 13.19 -7.57
C GLN A 97 20.94 14.45 -8.24
N THR A 98 19.75 14.94 -7.83
CA THR A 98 19.09 16.08 -8.48
C THR A 98 18.73 17.17 -7.46
N PRO A 99 19.64 18.13 -7.16
CA PRO A 99 19.39 19.19 -6.17
C PRO A 99 18.11 19.99 -6.40
N ALA A 100 17.70 20.15 -7.66
CA ALA A 100 16.44 20.82 -8.03
C ALA A 100 15.19 20.11 -7.47
N LEU A 101 15.21 18.77 -7.32
CA LEU A 101 14.10 18.02 -6.72
C LEU A 101 13.98 18.29 -5.22
N ILE A 102 15.09 18.49 -4.52
CA ILE A 102 15.08 18.82 -3.09
C ILE A 102 14.40 20.19 -2.91
N GLY A 103 14.74 21.17 -3.77
CA GLY A 103 14.05 22.47 -3.78
C GLY A 103 12.56 22.38 -4.13
N GLN A 104 12.20 21.54 -5.11
CA GLN A 104 10.79 21.28 -5.46
C GLN A 104 10.03 20.58 -4.31
N TRP A 105 10.65 19.62 -3.63
CA TRP A 105 10.08 18.95 -2.47
C TRP A 105 9.85 19.93 -1.33
N SER A 106 10.85 20.75 -0.97
CA SER A 106 10.72 21.82 0.03
C SER A 106 9.57 22.78 -0.29
N ALA A 107 9.44 23.20 -1.56
CA ALA A 107 8.37 24.11 -2.00
C ALA A 107 6.99 23.44 -1.93
N ALA A 108 6.88 22.21 -2.40
CA ALA A 108 5.65 21.41 -2.35
C ALA A 108 5.21 21.10 -0.92
N ALA A 109 6.15 20.78 -0.02
CA ALA A 109 5.90 20.55 1.39
C ALA A 109 5.35 21.81 2.09
N LYS A 110 5.95 22.98 1.82
CA LYS A 110 5.47 24.27 2.32
C LYS A 110 4.08 24.66 1.78
N ALA A 111 3.73 24.20 0.58
CA ALA A 111 2.40 24.39 0.00
C ALA A 111 1.33 23.44 0.58
N GLY A 112 1.74 22.33 1.23
CA GLY A 112 0.84 21.36 1.87
C GLY A 112 0.38 20.23 0.95
N SER A 113 -0.07 19.10 1.52
CA SER A 113 -0.46 17.90 0.76
C SER A 113 -1.65 18.10 -0.19
N GLY A 114 -2.58 19.00 0.16
CA GLY A 114 -3.72 19.35 -0.68
C GLY A 114 -3.38 20.27 -1.86
N SER A 115 -2.10 20.62 -2.07
CA SER A 115 -1.68 21.51 -3.14
C SER A 115 -1.44 20.78 -4.46
N GLU A 116 -1.62 21.51 -5.56
CA GLU A 116 -1.18 21.07 -6.90
C GLU A 116 0.34 20.85 -6.93
N ALA A 117 1.12 21.65 -6.20
CA ALA A 117 2.57 21.51 -6.10
C ALA A 117 2.98 20.15 -5.48
N TRP A 118 2.31 19.71 -4.41
CA TRP A 118 2.52 18.37 -3.84
C TRP A 118 2.11 17.26 -4.81
N THR A 119 0.93 17.39 -5.42
CA THR A 119 0.41 16.41 -6.38
C THR A 119 1.35 16.23 -7.58
N GLN A 120 1.83 17.33 -8.18
CA GLN A 120 2.76 17.32 -9.31
C GLN A 120 4.13 16.76 -8.89
N PHE A 121 4.65 17.15 -7.72
CA PHE A 121 5.92 16.64 -7.19
C PHE A 121 5.93 15.10 -7.04
N VAL A 122 4.86 14.54 -6.48
CA VAL A 122 4.70 13.08 -6.31
C VAL A 122 4.58 12.39 -7.67
N ALA A 123 3.84 12.96 -8.62
CA ALA A 123 3.71 12.44 -9.98
C ALA A 123 5.07 12.43 -10.71
N ASP A 124 5.78 13.56 -10.72
CA ASP A 124 7.08 13.73 -11.37
C ASP A 124 8.12 12.72 -10.85
N ILE A 125 8.19 12.50 -9.53
CA ILE A 125 9.09 11.50 -8.95
C ILE A 125 8.67 10.08 -9.33
N SER A 126 7.36 9.79 -9.31
CA SER A 126 6.82 8.49 -9.68
C SER A 126 7.21 8.11 -11.11
N GLU A 127 7.08 9.03 -12.06
CA GLU A 127 7.45 8.81 -13.46
C GLU A 127 8.96 8.70 -13.65
N ARG A 128 9.72 9.70 -13.18
CA ARG A 128 11.17 9.84 -13.47
C ARG A 128 12.02 8.74 -12.84
N PHE A 129 11.70 8.32 -11.61
CA PHE A 129 12.55 7.41 -10.84
C PHE A 129 11.91 6.06 -10.56
N PHE A 130 10.60 6.03 -10.37
CA PHE A 130 9.87 4.82 -10.06
C PHE A 130 9.14 4.20 -11.26
N LYS A 131 9.26 4.81 -12.45
CA LYS A 131 8.68 4.34 -13.73
C LYS A 131 7.18 4.03 -13.64
N GLY A 132 6.42 4.86 -12.91
CA GLY A 132 5.00 4.66 -12.67
C GLY A 132 4.69 3.50 -11.70
N SER A 133 5.59 3.21 -10.76
CA SER A 133 5.30 2.28 -9.67
C SER A 133 4.12 2.76 -8.82
N ARG A 134 3.55 1.87 -8.01
CA ARG A 134 2.51 2.19 -7.03
C ARG A 134 2.93 3.35 -6.12
N LYS A 135 2.00 4.27 -5.86
CA LYS A 135 2.16 5.45 -4.97
C LYS A 135 2.84 5.10 -3.65
N GLN A 136 2.50 3.95 -3.05
CA GLN A 136 3.16 3.43 -1.84
C GLN A 136 4.68 3.52 -1.90
N ARG A 137 5.33 2.97 -2.95
CA ARG A 137 6.80 2.98 -3.07
C ARG A 137 7.40 4.38 -3.15
N VAL A 138 6.64 5.35 -3.65
CA VAL A 138 7.06 6.76 -3.68
C VAL A 138 6.97 7.34 -2.27
N MET A 139 5.90 7.06 -1.53
CA MET A 139 5.72 7.47 -0.14
C MET A 139 6.79 6.85 0.77
N ASP A 140 7.02 5.54 0.66
CA ASP A 140 8.08 4.80 1.36
C ASP A 140 9.44 5.49 1.17
N ALA A 141 9.79 5.78 -0.10
CA ALA A 141 11.03 6.44 -0.47
C ALA A 141 11.16 7.86 0.11
N LEU A 142 10.08 8.64 0.11
CA LEU A 142 10.06 10.00 0.66
C LEU A 142 10.19 9.99 2.19
N VAL A 143 9.46 9.11 2.90
CA VAL A 143 9.61 8.95 4.36
C VAL A 143 11.04 8.56 4.72
N LEU A 144 11.60 7.56 4.03
CA LEU A 144 12.97 7.10 4.24
C LEU A 144 14.05 8.13 3.88
N SER A 145 13.72 9.13 3.05
CA SER A 145 14.63 10.19 2.59
C SER A 145 14.42 11.55 3.28
N LEU A 146 13.58 11.65 4.31
CA LEU A 146 13.23 12.92 4.97
C LEU A 146 14.45 13.73 5.47
N ASP A 147 15.56 13.07 5.76
CA ASP A 147 16.83 13.66 6.18
C ASP A 147 17.59 14.40 5.07
N ILE A 148 17.30 14.17 3.78
CA ILE A 148 17.94 14.92 2.68
C ILE A 148 17.38 16.35 2.56
N LEU A 149 16.18 16.60 3.09
CA LEU A 149 15.60 17.93 3.13
C LEU A 149 16.35 18.85 4.09
N PRO A 150 16.37 20.18 3.82
CA PRO A 150 16.78 21.18 4.79
C PRO A 150 16.05 20.96 6.13
N PRO A 151 16.73 21.07 7.29
CA PRO A 151 16.14 20.66 8.57
C PRO A 151 14.78 21.31 8.86
N HIS A 152 14.61 22.58 8.50
CA HIS A 152 13.39 23.37 8.71
C HIS A 152 12.19 22.96 7.81
N ASP A 153 12.41 22.17 6.76
CA ASP A 153 11.33 21.70 5.85
C ASP A 153 10.78 20.33 6.24
N ARG A 154 11.51 19.59 7.08
CA ARG A 154 11.25 18.16 7.36
C ARG A 154 9.89 17.93 8.00
N ALA A 155 9.49 18.80 8.91
CA ALA A 155 8.22 18.67 9.62
C ALA A 155 7.00 19.04 8.74
N ASP A 156 7.16 19.90 7.74
CA ASP A 156 6.12 20.17 6.73
C ASP A 156 6.01 19.03 5.72
N ALA A 157 7.14 18.48 5.27
CA ALA A 157 7.16 17.31 4.41
C ALA A 157 6.53 16.08 5.09
N LEU A 158 6.82 15.86 6.38
CA LEU A 158 6.19 14.80 7.18
C LEU A 158 4.69 15.03 7.37
N ALA A 159 4.26 16.28 7.59
CA ALA A 159 2.83 16.61 7.65
C ALA A 159 2.13 16.33 6.32
N CYS A 160 2.79 16.59 5.19
CA CYS A 160 2.26 16.26 3.87
C CYS A 160 2.14 14.75 3.67
N LEU A 161 3.19 13.98 4.00
CA LEU A 161 3.19 12.52 3.91
C LEU A 161 2.07 11.88 4.76
N LEU A 162 1.92 12.30 6.02
CA LEU A 162 0.85 11.82 6.90
C LEU A 162 -0.57 12.14 6.39
N ALA A 163 -0.72 13.23 5.65
CA ALA A 163 -1.99 13.69 5.09
C ALA A 163 -2.27 13.18 3.66
N ASP A 164 -1.30 12.56 2.97
CA ASP A 164 -1.43 12.13 1.58
C ASP A 164 -2.09 10.74 1.44
N GLY A 165 -3.30 10.64 1.99
CA GLY A 165 -4.15 9.45 1.91
C GLY A 165 -3.62 8.25 2.70
N VAL A 166 -4.10 7.07 2.32
CA VAL A 166 -3.76 5.81 3.01
C VAL A 166 -2.30 5.45 2.78
N GLU A 167 -1.76 5.68 1.58
CA GLU A 167 -0.38 5.29 1.25
C GLU A 167 0.67 6.11 2.02
N GLY A 168 0.45 7.42 2.15
CA GLY A 168 1.35 8.31 2.88
C GLY A 168 1.33 8.03 4.39
N ASN A 169 0.13 7.80 4.96
CA ASN A 169 -0.01 7.40 6.36
C ASN A 169 0.66 6.05 6.65
N ALA A 170 0.40 5.03 5.82
CA ALA A 170 0.99 3.69 5.97
C ALA A 170 2.52 3.70 5.81
N ALA A 171 3.07 4.51 4.89
CA ALA A 171 4.53 4.66 4.76
C ALA A 171 5.16 5.25 6.03
N VAL A 172 4.50 6.22 6.66
CA VAL A 172 4.98 6.76 7.94
C VAL A 172 4.82 5.73 9.06
N GLU A 173 3.71 4.98 9.12
CA GLU A 173 3.52 3.91 10.09
C GLU A 173 4.63 2.84 10.02
N GLU A 174 4.94 2.36 8.82
CA GLU A 174 5.97 1.34 8.58
C GLU A 174 7.38 1.86 8.91
N PHE A 175 7.73 3.06 8.43
CA PHE A 175 9.12 3.54 8.47
C PHE A 175 9.47 4.51 9.60
N TRP A 176 8.50 4.99 10.40
CA TRP A 176 8.78 5.94 11.49
C TRP A 176 9.76 5.40 12.53
N THR A 177 9.79 4.09 12.75
CA THR A 177 10.75 3.42 13.65
C THR A 177 12.21 3.60 13.22
N PHE A 178 12.48 3.76 11.92
CA PHE A 178 13.82 3.98 11.35
C PHE A 178 14.14 5.47 11.15
N VAL A 179 13.12 6.30 10.94
CA VAL A 179 13.25 7.76 10.74
C VAL A 179 13.38 8.45 12.10
N GLY A 180 12.36 8.31 12.94
CA GLY A 180 12.29 8.77 14.32
C GLY A 180 12.44 10.27 14.55
N MET A 181 12.26 10.67 15.82
CA MET A 181 12.45 12.05 16.27
C MET A 181 13.89 12.56 16.12
N GLY A 182 14.88 11.67 15.97
CA GLY A 182 16.29 12.05 15.82
C GLY A 182 16.60 12.85 14.54
N ARG A 183 15.75 12.76 13.51
CA ARG A 183 15.90 13.49 12.24
C ARG A 183 15.17 14.83 12.20
N ILE A 184 14.39 15.16 13.23
CA ILE A 184 13.58 16.39 13.34
C ILE A 184 14.34 17.42 14.18
N PRO A 185 14.41 18.72 13.78
CA PRO A 185 15.00 19.78 14.59
C PRO A 185 14.28 19.93 15.92
N ASP A 186 14.99 20.32 16.99
CA ASP A 186 14.39 20.51 18.31
C ASP A 186 13.19 21.47 18.32
N ALA A 187 13.24 22.53 17.49
CA ALA A 187 12.15 23.48 17.32
C ALA A 187 10.86 22.85 16.80
N ASP A 188 10.94 21.78 15.99
CA ASP A 188 9.80 21.11 15.38
C ASP A 188 9.38 19.81 16.09
N LYS A 189 10.17 19.29 17.03
CA LYS A 189 9.88 18.01 17.73
C LYS A 189 8.50 18.02 18.39
N ALA A 190 8.08 19.14 19.01
CA ALA A 190 6.76 19.27 19.60
C ALA A 190 5.63 19.22 18.55
N ARG A 191 5.83 19.89 17.40
CA ARG A 191 4.89 19.88 16.26
C ARG A 191 4.74 18.47 15.68
N VAL A 192 5.86 17.77 15.49
CA VAL A 192 5.88 16.40 14.97
C VAL A 192 5.29 15.41 15.97
N ALA A 193 5.51 15.58 17.28
CA ALA A 193 4.94 14.68 18.30
C ALA A 193 3.40 14.72 18.28
N GLU A 194 2.84 15.91 18.14
CA GLU A 194 1.39 16.10 17.98
C GLU A 194 0.87 15.52 16.65
N LEU A 195 1.62 15.63 15.55
CA LEU A 195 1.25 14.98 14.27
C LEU A 195 1.23 13.45 14.40
N ILE A 196 2.32 12.84 14.90
CA ILE A 196 2.44 11.39 15.12
C ILE A 196 1.29 10.87 16.01
N ARG A 197 1.00 11.57 17.11
CA ARG A 197 -0.12 11.26 18.01
C ARG A 197 -1.49 11.37 17.32
N ARG A 198 -1.72 12.43 16.52
CA ARG A 198 -2.98 12.67 15.80
C ARG A 198 -3.27 11.60 14.75
N TYR A 199 -2.23 11.10 14.09
CA TYR A 199 -2.33 10.07 13.07
C TYR A 199 -2.17 8.63 13.61
N GLY A 200 -2.02 8.45 14.93
CA GLY A 200 -1.96 7.14 15.58
C GLY A 200 -0.68 6.34 15.33
N ILE A 201 0.39 6.99 14.87
CA ILE A 201 1.62 6.32 14.43
C ILE A 201 2.41 5.77 15.64
N GLY A 202 2.64 4.45 15.67
CA GLY A 202 3.50 3.79 16.66
C GLY A 202 2.89 3.61 18.05
N LEU A 203 1.56 3.45 18.12
CA LEU A 203 0.81 3.06 19.33
C LEU A 203 0.78 1.54 19.57
#